data_AF-F2X5K8-F1
#
_entry.id   AF-F2X5K8-F1
#
_cell.length_a   1.000
_cell.length_b   1.000
_cell.length_c   1.000
_cell.angle_alpha   90.00
_cell.angle_beta   90.00
_cell.angle_gamma   90.00
#
_symmetry.space_group_name_H-M   'P 1'
#
loop_
_entity.id
_entity.type
_entity.pdbx_description
1 polymer ?
#
loop_
_entity_poly.entity_id
_entity_poly.type
_entity_poly.pdbx_seq_one_letter_code
_entity_poly.pdbx_strand_id
1 'polypeptide(L)'
;YCTAGISGGHINPAVTFGLFLARKVSLVRAVLYMVAQCLGAICGVGFVKAFQSAYYVRYGGGANSLADGYSTGTGLAAEIIGTFVLVYTVFSATDPKRNARDSHVPVLAPLPIGFAVFMVHLATIPITGTGINPARSFGAAVIYNESKPWDDQWI
;
A
#
# COMPACT_ATOMS: atom_id res chain seq x y z
N TYR A 1 8.61 11.04 -4.46
CA TYR A 1 9.52 11.99 -5.13
C TYR A 1 10.63 11.25 -5.86
N CYS A 2 11.50 10.53 -5.15
CA CYS A 2 12.70 9.88 -5.71
C CYS A 2 12.45 8.98 -6.94
N THR A 3 11.37 8.21 -6.94
CA THR A 3 11.08 7.20 -7.98
C THR A 3 10.11 7.68 -9.06
N ALA A 4 9.58 8.91 -8.97
CA ALA A 4 8.52 9.38 -9.87
C ALA A 4 8.96 9.40 -11.33
N GLY A 5 10.18 9.89 -11.62
CA GLY A 5 10.74 9.93 -12.97
C GLY A 5 11.28 8.59 -13.49
N ILE A 6 11.35 7.55 -12.66
CA ILE A 6 11.94 6.25 -13.01
C ILE A 6 10.86 5.19 -13.20
N SER A 7 10.06 4.95 -12.15
CA SER A 7 9.04 3.89 -12.17
C SER A 7 7.61 4.43 -12.23
N GLY A 8 7.42 5.74 -12.12
CA GLY A 8 6.11 6.37 -11.89
C GLY A 8 5.77 6.50 -10.40
N GLY A 9 6.58 5.95 -9.49
CA GLY A 9 6.42 6.14 -8.05
C GLY A 9 5.19 5.46 -7.43
N HIS A 10 4.83 4.26 -7.90
CA HIS A 10 3.62 3.55 -7.49
C HIS A 10 3.65 3.09 -6.01
N ILE A 11 4.70 2.33 -5.63
CA ILE A 11 4.98 1.83 -4.26
C ILE A 11 3.80 1.07 -3.59
N ASN A 12 2.77 0.72 -4.37
CA ASN A 12 1.50 0.19 -3.87
C ASN A 12 0.78 -0.59 -5.00
N PRO A 13 0.38 -1.85 -4.75
CA PRO A 13 -0.38 -2.64 -5.71
C PRO A 13 -1.73 -2.01 -6.10
N ALA A 14 -2.47 -1.41 -5.17
CA ALA A 14 -3.75 -0.75 -5.46
C ALA A 14 -3.58 0.44 -6.41
N VAL A 15 -2.52 1.23 -6.23
CA VAL A 15 -2.16 2.33 -7.15
C VAL A 15 -1.77 1.78 -8.53
N THR A 16 -0.97 0.72 -8.56
CA THR A 16 -0.55 0.06 -9.81
C THR A 16 -1.75 -0.49 -10.57
N PHE A 17 -2.66 -1.14 -9.86
CA PHE A 17 -3.87 -1.72 -10.41
C PHE A 17 -4.83 -0.64 -10.92
N GLY A 18 -5.04 0.44 -10.17
CA GLY A 18 -5.85 1.59 -10.64
C GLY A 18 -5.31 2.18 -11.95
N LEU A 19 -4.00 2.44 -12.03
CA LEU A 19 -3.37 2.95 -13.25
C LEU A 19 -3.41 1.93 -14.41
N PHE A 20 -3.34 0.63 -14.11
CA PHE A 20 -3.56 -0.43 -15.10
C PHE A 20 -4.99 -0.42 -15.66
N LEU A 21 -6.02 -0.33 -14.80
CA LEU A 21 -7.42 -0.24 -15.23
C LEU A 21 -7.69 1.00 -16.08
N ALA A 22 -7.03 2.12 -15.77
CA ALA A 22 -7.05 3.34 -16.57
C ALA A 22 -6.17 3.28 -17.84
N ARG A 23 -5.62 2.11 -18.18
CA ARG A 23 -4.75 1.87 -19.35
C ARG A 23 -3.49 2.73 -19.39
N LYS A 24 -3.00 3.18 -18.23
CA LYS A 24 -1.75 3.95 -18.09
C LYS A 24 -0.52 3.06 -17.84
N VAL A 25 -0.73 1.78 -17.50
CA VAL A 25 0.33 0.77 -17.31
C VAL A 25 -0.06 -0.50 -18.07
N SER A 26 0.90 -1.17 -18.71
CA SER A 26 0.66 -2.46 -19.39
C SER A 26 0.49 -3.60 -18.38
N LEU A 27 -0.23 -4.66 -18.75
CA LEU A 27 -0.47 -5.82 -17.89
C LEU A 27 0.83 -6.42 -17.32
N VAL A 28 1.82 -6.66 -18.19
CA VAL A 28 3.12 -7.24 -17.79
C VAL A 28 3.82 -6.35 -16.78
N ARG A 29 3.86 -5.03 -17.01
CA ARG A 29 4.49 -4.09 -16.08
C ARG A 29 3.73 -4.03 -14.75
N ALA A 30 2.40 -4.06 -14.78
CA ALA A 30 1.57 -4.05 -13.58
C ALA A 30 1.83 -5.27 -12.70
N VAL A 31 1.87 -6.48 -13.29
CA VAL A 31 2.18 -7.72 -12.55
C VAL A 31 3.59 -7.67 -11.95
N LEU A 32 4.61 -7.29 -12.75
CA LEU A 32 5.98 -7.18 -12.25
C LEU A 32 6.12 -6.17 -11.11
N TYR A 33 5.41 -5.04 -11.20
CA TYR A 33 5.39 -4.04 -10.13
C TYR A 33 4.77 -4.59 -8.84
N MET A 34 3.63 -5.26 -8.93
CA MET A 34 2.95 -5.81 -7.75
C MET A 34 3.81 -6.87 -7.06
N VAL A 35 4.45 -7.76 -7.82
CA VAL A 35 5.40 -8.75 -7.29
C VAL A 35 6.59 -8.06 -6.62
N ALA A 36 7.22 -7.09 -7.30
CA ALA A 36 8.37 -6.37 -6.75
C ALA A 36 8.02 -5.60 -5.47
N GLN A 37 6.82 -5.00 -5.41
CA GLN A 37 6.32 -4.30 -4.23
C GLN A 37 6.13 -5.26 -3.05
N CYS A 38 5.50 -6.42 -3.26
CA CYS A 38 5.32 -7.42 -2.21
C CYS A 38 6.66 -7.97 -1.69
N LEU A 39 7.59 -8.32 -2.59
CA LEU A 39 8.92 -8.80 -2.19
C LEU A 39 9.70 -7.74 -1.40
N GLY A 40 9.66 -6.48 -1.86
CA GLY A 40 10.28 -5.37 -1.14
C GLY A 40 9.70 -5.16 0.26
N ALA A 41 8.38 -5.28 0.41
CA ALA A 41 7.71 -5.17 1.70
C ALA A 41 8.12 -6.29 2.68
N ILE A 42 8.16 -7.54 2.22
CA ILE A 42 8.64 -8.68 3.01
C ILE A 42 10.08 -8.42 3.49
N CYS A 43 10.98 -8.03 2.57
CA CYS A 43 12.37 -7.72 2.92
C CYS A 43 12.44 -6.59 3.97
N GLY A 44 11.70 -5.50 3.77
CA GLY A 44 11.69 -4.35 4.67
C GLY A 44 11.23 -4.72 6.09
N VAL A 45 10.11 -5.43 6.22
CA VAL A 45 9.61 -5.86 7.53
C VAL A 45 10.55 -6.91 8.15
N GLY A 46 11.14 -7.79 7.35
CA GLY A 46 12.16 -8.75 7.79
C GLY A 46 13.36 -8.07 8.46
N PHE A 47 13.86 -6.98 7.88
CA PHE A 47 14.92 -6.17 8.51
C PHE A 47 14.49 -5.55 9.84
N VAL A 48 13.25 -5.06 9.95
CA VAL A 48 12.73 -4.53 11.22
C VAL A 48 12.70 -5.60 12.30
N LYS A 49 12.21 -6.81 11.99
CA LYS A 49 12.22 -7.95 12.93
C LYS A 49 13.64 -8.33 13.33
N ALA A 50 14.60 -8.29 12.40
CA ALA A 50 16.00 -8.60 12.70
C ALA A 50 16.62 -7.62 13.71
N PHE A 51 16.26 -6.34 13.68
CA PHE A 51 16.80 -5.34 14.62
C PHE A 51 16.19 -5.41 16.03
N GLN A 52 14.94 -5.84 16.16
CA GLN A 52 14.21 -5.77 17.42
C GLN A 52 13.22 -6.93 17.61
N SER A 53 13.67 -8.16 17.38
CA SER A 53 12.79 -9.34 17.28
C SER A 53 11.82 -9.51 18.46
N ALA A 54 12.29 -9.35 19.70
CA ALA A 54 11.44 -9.52 20.88
C ALA A 54 10.32 -8.46 20.95
N TYR A 55 10.64 -7.19 20.69
CA TYR A 55 9.66 -6.10 20.69
C TYR A 55 8.74 -6.15 19.47
N TYR A 56 9.27 -6.54 18.31
CA TYR A 56 8.50 -6.73 17.09
C TYR A 56 7.36 -7.74 17.31
N VAL A 57 7.68 -8.92 17.86
CA VAL A 57 6.67 -9.96 18.15
C VAL A 57 5.70 -9.48 19.22
N ARG A 58 6.20 -8.87 20.30
CA ARG A 58 5.36 -8.41 21.42
C ARG A 58 4.35 -7.33 21.03
N TYR A 59 4.68 -6.47 20.08
CA TYR A 59 3.87 -5.29 19.72
C TYR A 59 3.18 -5.41 18.36
N GLY A 60 2.82 -6.62 17.94
CA GLY A 60 1.91 -6.82 16.80
C GLY A 60 2.57 -6.82 15.42
N GLY A 61 3.91 -6.73 15.35
CA GLY A 61 4.67 -6.85 14.09
C GLY A 61 4.35 -5.82 12.99
N GLY A 62 3.58 -4.78 13.33
CA GLY A 62 3.04 -3.83 12.36
C GLY A 62 2.06 -4.45 11.36
N ALA A 63 1.50 -5.62 11.64
CA ALA A 63 0.52 -6.28 10.79
C ALA A 63 -0.85 -5.57 10.83
N ASN A 64 -1.56 -5.59 9.71
CA ASN A 64 -2.95 -5.12 9.67
C ASN A 64 -3.87 -6.23 10.19
N SER A 65 -4.86 -5.85 10.99
CA SER A 65 -5.92 -6.74 11.47
C SER A 65 -7.09 -5.89 11.94
N LEU A 66 -8.29 -6.46 11.99
CA LEU A 66 -9.46 -5.76 12.48
C LEU A 66 -9.35 -5.54 14.00
N ALA A 67 -9.50 -4.29 14.43
CA ALA A 67 -9.56 -3.95 15.84
C ALA A 67 -10.86 -4.48 16.47
N ASP A 68 -10.78 -4.93 17.72
CA ASP A 68 -11.93 -5.47 18.43
C ASP A 68 -13.03 -4.41 18.57
N GLY A 69 -14.29 -4.83 18.40
CA GLY A 69 -15.46 -3.94 18.42
C GLY A 69 -15.87 -3.39 17.05
N TYR A 70 -15.06 -3.57 16.01
CA TYR A 70 -15.47 -3.30 14.63
C TYR A 70 -15.93 -4.57 13.92
N SER A 71 -16.93 -4.44 13.05
CA SER A 71 -17.35 -5.53 12.18
C SER A 71 -16.42 -5.63 10.96
N THR A 72 -16.30 -6.82 10.37
CA THR A 72 -15.58 -7.04 9.11
C THR A 72 -16.05 -6.09 8.00
N GLY A 73 -17.37 -5.85 7.92
CA GLY A 73 -17.95 -4.91 6.96
C GLY A 73 -17.48 -3.47 7.18
N THR A 74 -17.30 -3.05 8.45
CA THR A 74 -16.75 -1.74 8.79
C THR A 74 -15.28 -1.62 8.39
N GLY A 75 -14.47 -2.65 8.68
CA GLY A 75 -13.07 -2.69 8.27
C GLY A 75 -12.90 -2.62 6.75
N LEU A 76 -13.66 -3.45 6.02
CA LEU A 76 -13.65 -3.46 4.56
C LEU A 76 -14.09 -2.10 3.97
N ALA A 77 -15.14 -1.49 4.50
CA ALA A 77 -15.58 -0.17 4.05
C ALA A 77 -14.52 0.91 4.29
N ALA A 78 -13.84 0.87 5.44
CA ALA A 78 -12.76 1.80 5.77
C ALA A 78 -11.59 1.67 4.78
N GLU A 79 -11.18 0.45 4.45
CA GLU A 79 -10.10 0.19 3.48
C GLU A 79 -10.49 0.58 2.06
N ILE A 80 -11.73 0.32 1.63
CA ILE A 80 -12.25 0.74 0.32
C ILE A 80 -12.23 2.27 0.19
N ILE A 81 -12.81 2.99 1.16
CA ILE A 81 -12.90 4.45 1.12
C ILE A 81 -11.52 5.08 1.25
N GLY A 82 -10.68 4.58 2.14
CA GLY A 82 -9.31 5.05 2.31
C GLY A 82 -8.46 4.86 1.06
N THR A 83 -8.55 3.69 0.43
CA THR A 83 -7.86 3.41 -0.84
C THR A 83 -8.41 4.26 -1.97
N PHE A 84 -9.72 4.51 -2.02
CA PHE A 84 -10.33 5.42 -2.98
C PHE A 84 -9.76 6.84 -2.87
N VAL A 85 -9.67 7.41 -1.66
CA VAL A 85 -9.08 8.74 -1.43
C VAL A 85 -7.64 8.80 -1.94
N LEU A 86 -6.84 7.76 -1.65
CA LEU A 86 -5.47 7.65 -2.15
C LEU A 86 -5.42 7.59 -3.68
N VAL A 87 -6.14 6.66 -4.29
CA VAL A 87 -6.07 6.41 -5.75
C VAL A 87 -6.67 7.57 -6.54
N TYR A 88 -7.77 8.17 -6.07
CA TYR A 88 -8.31 9.40 -6.64
C TYR A 88 -7.29 10.55 -6.61
N THR A 89 -6.58 10.69 -5.49
CA THR A 89 -5.49 11.68 -5.37
C THR A 89 -4.35 11.39 -6.34
N VAL A 90 -3.97 10.11 -6.51
CA VAL A 90 -2.96 9.71 -7.51
C VAL A 90 -3.38 10.13 -8.91
N PHE A 91 -4.62 9.87 -9.33
CA PHE A 91 -5.11 10.28 -10.64
C PHE A 91 -5.08 11.80 -10.82
N SER A 92 -5.51 12.53 -9.79
CA SER A 92 -5.48 14.01 -9.79
C SER A 92 -4.06 14.58 -9.80
N ALA A 93 -3.08 13.82 -9.30
CA ALA A 93 -1.67 14.18 -9.25
C ALA A 93 -0.86 13.69 -10.47
N THR A 94 -1.49 13.09 -11.48
CA THR A 94 -0.80 12.71 -12.72
C THR A 94 -0.47 13.94 -13.56
N ASP A 95 0.78 14.06 -14.01
CA ASP A 95 1.16 15.06 -15.01
C ASP A 95 0.82 14.53 -16.42
N PRO A 96 -0.09 15.16 -17.17
CA PRO A 96 -0.49 14.69 -18.51
C PRO A 96 0.61 14.87 -19.57
N LYS A 97 1.66 15.66 -19.28
CA LYS A 97 2.73 15.99 -20.22
C LYS A 97 4.05 15.30 -19.90
N ARG A 98 4.20 14.68 -18.72
CA ARG A 98 5.46 14.10 -18.27
C ARG A 98 5.31 12.62 -17.97
N ASN A 99 6.16 11.82 -18.59
CA ASN A 99 6.24 10.38 -18.36
C ASN A 99 7.54 9.99 -17.66
N ALA A 100 7.48 8.88 -16.93
CA ALA A 100 8.65 8.20 -16.40
C ALA A 100 9.53 7.66 -17.54
N ARG A 101 10.83 7.61 -17.30
CA ARG A 101 11.87 7.27 -18.27
C ARG A 101 11.48 6.10 -19.17
N ASP A 102 11.62 6.31 -20.47
CA ASP A 102 11.42 5.30 -21.53
C ASP A 102 10.06 4.56 -21.42
N SER A 103 8.99 5.29 -21.07
CA SER A 103 7.66 4.71 -20.93
C SER A 103 6.50 5.71 -21.07
N HIS A 104 5.27 5.19 -21.00
CA HIS A 104 4.02 5.98 -20.97
C HIS A 104 3.42 6.11 -19.56
N VAL A 105 4.17 5.75 -18.52
CA VAL A 105 3.70 5.85 -17.13
C VAL A 105 3.81 7.31 -16.70
N PRO A 106 2.74 7.95 -16.20
CA PRO A 106 2.78 9.36 -15.82
C PRO A 106 3.69 9.61 -14.62
N VAL A 107 4.35 10.77 -14.60
CA VAL A 107 5.02 11.27 -13.40
C VAL A 107 3.96 11.80 -12.44
N LEU A 108 4.12 11.47 -11.15
CA LEU A 108 3.18 11.85 -10.10
C LEU A 108 3.70 13.03 -9.28
N ALA A 109 2.84 13.99 -8.95
CA ALA A 109 3.11 15.02 -7.95
C ALA A 109 3.07 14.39 -6.54
N PRO A 110 4.21 14.30 -5.82
CA PRO A 110 4.30 13.40 -4.66
C PRO A 110 3.69 13.97 -3.37
N LEU A 111 3.63 15.30 -3.22
CA LEU A 111 3.20 15.93 -1.97
C LEU A 111 1.71 15.65 -1.65
N PRO A 112 0.75 15.84 -2.59
CA PRO A 112 -0.65 15.52 -2.33
C PRO A 112 -0.87 14.03 -2.03
N ILE A 113 -0.15 13.14 -2.73
CA ILE A 113 -0.26 11.70 -2.52
C ILE A 113 0.20 11.32 -1.11
N GLY A 114 1.34 11.86 -0.65
CA GLY A 114 1.80 11.65 0.72
C GLY A 114 0.81 12.17 1.77
N PHE A 115 0.21 13.34 1.53
CA PHE A 115 -0.82 13.89 2.41
C PHE A 115 -2.11 13.06 2.42
N ALA A 116 -2.54 12.52 1.28
CA ALA A 116 -3.71 11.63 1.23
C ALA A 116 -3.47 10.36 2.07
N VAL A 117 -2.30 9.73 1.94
CA VAL A 117 -1.91 8.59 2.79
C VAL A 117 -1.93 9.00 4.26
N PHE A 118 -1.30 10.12 4.63
CA PHE A 118 -1.27 10.62 6.00
C PHE A 118 -2.67 10.85 6.58
N MET A 119 -3.56 11.54 5.85
CA MET A 119 -4.94 11.80 6.29
C MET A 119 -5.73 10.50 6.48
N VAL A 120 -5.60 9.54 5.57
CA VAL A 120 -6.29 8.24 5.69
C VAL A 120 -5.79 7.48 6.91
N HIS A 121 -4.50 7.55 7.23
CA HIS A 121 -3.96 6.94 8.46
C HIS A 121 -4.58 7.56 9.72
N LEU A 122 -4.70 8.90 9.78
CA LEU A 122 -5.34 9.56 10.94
C LEU A 122 -6.77 9.04 11.19
N ALA A 123 -7.51 8.70 10.13
CA ALA A 123 -8.89 8.24 10.24
C ALA A 123 -9.03 6.72 10.46
N THR A 124 -8.13 5.90 9.91
CA THR A 124 -8.33 4.43 9.80
C THR A 124 -7.40 3.60 10.68
N ILE A 125 -6.37 4.20 11.29
CA ILE A 125 -5.49 3.49 12.25
C ILE A 125 -6.31 2.77 13.33
N PRO A 126 -7.34 3.40 13.97
CA PRO A 126 -8.10 2.73 15.03
C PRO A 126 -8.94 1.53 14.58
N ILE A 127 -9.17 1.34 13.27
CA ILE A 127 -10.04 0.29 12.73
C ILE A 127 -9.21 -0.91 12.27
N THR A 128 -8.17 -0.68 11.47
CA THR A 128 -7.39 -1.75 10.80
C THR A 128 -5.87 -1.58 10.92
N GLY A 129 -5.41 -0.51 11.59
CA GLY A 129 -4.01 -0.06 11.50
C GLY A 129 -3.64 0.56 10.15
N THR A 130 -4.63 0.79 9.27
CA THR A 130 -4.52 1.33 7.91
C THR A 130 -3.72 0.44 6.95
N GLY A 131 -4.43 -0.28 6.09
CA GLY A 131 -3.86 -1.06 5.01
C GLY A 131 -3.55 -0.19 3.80
N ILE A 132 -4.59 0.14 3.03
CA ILE A 132 -4.65 0.87 1.75
C ILE A 132 -3.54 0.55 0.73
N ASN A 133 -2.77 -0.50 0.98
CA ASN A 133 -1.59 -0.93 0.27
C ASN A 133 -1.39 -2.44 0.49
N PRO A 134 -1.82 -3.28 -0.48
CA PRO A 134 -1.73 -4.74 -0.34
C PRO A 134 -0.31 -5.27 -0.10
N ALA A 135 0.72 -4.64 -0.67
CA ALA A 135 2.10 -5.07 -0.45
C ALA A 135 2.56 -4.83 1.00
N ARG A 136 2.15 -3.69 1.59
CA ARG A 136 2.44 -3.35 3.00
C ARG A 136 1.75 -4.31 3.95
N SER A 137 0.49 -4.65 3.69
CA SER A 137 -0.27 -5.59 4.53
C SER A 137 0.31 -7.00 4.41
N PHE A 138 0.50 -7.50 3.19
CA PHE A 138 1.07 -8.82 2.92
C PHE A 138 2.49 -8.98 3.48
N GLY A 139 3.37 -7.99 3.29
CA GLY A 139 4.73 -8.05 3.82
C GLY A 139 4.79 -8.16 5.34
N ALA A 140 3.90 -7.46 6.04
CA ALA A 140 3.79 -7.56 7.49
C ALA A 140 3.19 -8.90 7.94
N ALA A 141 2.14 -9.39 7.27
CA ALA A 141 1.54 -10.69 7.58
C ALA A 141 2.54 -11.85 7.41
N VAL A 142 3.34 -11.86 6.33
CA VAL A 142 4.36 -12.88 6.09
C VAL A 142 5.42 -12.93 7.20
N ILE A 143 5.90 -11.77 7.68
CA ILE A 143 6.98 -11.72 8.66
C ILE A 143 6.49 -11.88 10.10
N TYR A 144 5.28 -11.38 10.40
CA TYR A 144 4.65 -11.51 11.70
C TYR A 144 4.11 -12.93 11.92
N ASN A 145 3.40 -13.47 10.92
CA ASN A 145 2.95 -14.85 10.83
C ASN A 145 2.11 -15.34 12.02
N GLU A 146 1.08 -14.57 12.38
CA GLU A 146 0.09 -14.92 13.41
C GLU A 146 -1.29 -15.16 12.79
N SER A 147 -2.14 -15.95 13.45
CA SER A 147 -3.43 -16.38 12.87
C SER A 147 -4.37 -15.22 12.55
N LYS A 148 -4.60 -14.29 13.49
CA LYS A 148 -5.55 -13.19 13.32
C LYS A 148 -5.23 -12.30 12.11
N PRO A 149 -3.99 -11.80 11.92
CA PRO A 149 -3.64 -11.06 10.72
C PRO A 149 -3.81 -11.86 9.43
N TRP A 150 -3.58 -13.17 9.43
CA TRP A 150 -3.84 -14.02 8.25
C TRP A 150 -5.33 -14.20 7.97
N ASP A 151 -6.16 -14.39 9.01
CA ASP A 151 -7.62 -14.51 8.89
C ASP A 151 -8.25 -13.22 8.35
N ASP A 152 -7.70 -12.07 8.72
CA ASP A 152 -8.15 -10.74 8.27
C ASP A 152 -7.49 -10.27 6.96
N GLN A 153 -6.45 -10.96 6.46
CA GLN A 153 -5.60 -10.50 5.34
C GLN A 153 -6.33 -10.34 4.00
N TRP A 154 -7.51 -10.93 3.85
CA TRP A 154 -8.31 -10.83 2.63
C TRP A 154 -9.06 -9.51 2.50
N ILE A 155 -9.22 -8.77 3.61
CA ILE A 155 -9.76 -7.40 3.65
C ILE A 155 -8.77 -6.45 2.96
#